data_AF-A0A382ZTJ1-F1
#
_entry.id   AF-A0A382ZTJ1-F1
#
_cell.length_a   1.000
_cell.length_b   1.000
_cell.length_c   1.000
_cell.angle_alpha   90.00
_cell.angle_beta   90.00
_cell.angle_gamma   90.00
#
_symmetry.space_group_name_H-M   'P 1'
#
loop_
_entity.id
_entity.type
_entity.pdbx_description
1 polymer ?
#
loop_
_entity_poly.entity_id
_entity_poly.type
_entity_poly.pdbx_seq_one_letter_code
_entity_poly.pdbx_strand_id
1 'polypeptide(L)'
;FIDVHSHAGEGLAREGLGQGKPLLAQGITTIVANPDGGGPVDLGQQRQLLESNGLGLNVALLIGHAAVRRDVLAMADRTPTEEEMVEMQRLVRRGMEAGAYGLSSGLFYAPGSYATTEEIVALGSVVAEFGGLYTSHIRDESNYTVGLVAAVNEVIEIAEANGMLGIVSHMKALGPDNWGLSVAATTRLDEARRRGVEVYADQYPYEASSTGLSAALLPRWAQVGGPDQLRRRIADSETRIRVVREMRDNLRRRG
;
A
#
# COMPACT_ATOMS: atom_id res chain seq x y z
N PHE A 1 -11.90 0.50 19.95
CA PHE A 1 -10.64 0.10 19.28
C PHE A 1 -10.34 1.04 18.12
N ILE A 2 -9.07 1.22 17.77
CA ILE A 2 -8.63 1.92 16.55
C ILE A 2 -8.15 0.86 15.57
N ASP A 3 -8.80 0.78 14.42
CA ASP A 3 -8.38 -0.06 13.30
C ASP A 3 -7.41 0.73 12.42
N VAL A 4 -6.13 0.41 12.53
CA VAL A 4 -5.05 1.13 11.82
C VAL A 4 -4.90 0.72 10.35
N HIS A 5 -5.67 -0.28 9.89
CA HIS A 5 -5.57 -0.78 8.52
C HIS A 5 -6.95 -1.11 7.94
N SER A 6 -7.64 -0.10 7.41
CA SER A 6 -9.02 -0.26 6.95
C SER A 6 -9.24 0.07 5.48
N HIS A 7 -9.77 -0.88 4.72
CA HIS A 7 -10.28 -0.65 3.37
C HIS A 7 -11.73 -0.17 3.35
N ALA A 8 -12.32 0.15 4.52
CA ALA A 8 -13.73 0.52 4.64
C ALA A 8 -14.09 1.91 4.08
N GLY A 9 -13.10 2.76 3.77
CA GLY A 9 -13.32 4.15 3.33
C GLY A 9 -14.26 4.27 2.13
N GLU A 10 -14.10 3.42 1.11
CA GLU A 10 -15.01 3.42 -0.05
C GLU A 10 -16.42 2.97 0.34
N GLY A 11 -16.54 1.98 1.22
CA GLY A 11 -17.82 1.49 1.71
C GLY A 11 -18.57 2.55 2.52
N LEU A 12 -17.88 3.28 3.40
CA LEU A 12 -18.47 4.35 4.21
C LEU A 12 -18.94 5.55 3.39
N ALA A 13 -18.37 5.75 2.20
CA ALA A 13 -18.78 6.78 1.25
C ALA A 13 -20.03 6.40 0.42
N ARG A 14 -20.58 5.20 0.61
CA ARG A 14 -21.82 4.76 -0.07
C ARG A 14 -23.03 5.04 0.80
N GLU A 15 -24.12 5.42 0.15
CA GLU A 15 -25.40 5.69 0.80
C GLU A 15 -25.85 4.50 1.67
N GLY A 16 -26.27 4.79 2.90
CA GLY A 16 -26.73 3.79 3.86
C GLY A 16 -25.62 3.01 4.59
N LEU A 17 -24.35 3.16 4.21
CA LEU A 17 -23.22 2.46 4.83
C LEU A 17 -22.32 3.33 5.71
N GLY A 18 -22.45 4.67 5.66
CA GLY A 18 -21.65 5.62 6.45
C GLY A 18 -21.70 5.41 7.98
N GLN A 19 -22.76 4.77 8.47
CA GLN A 19 -22.90 4.40 9.89
C GLN A 19 -21.89 3.35 10.36
N GLY A 20 -21.23 2.62 9.45
CA GLY A 20 -20.16 1.69 9.81
C GLY A 20 -20.58 0.56 10.77
N LYS A 21 -21.84 0.11 10.70
CA LYS A 21 -22.40 -0.89 11.64
C LYS A 21 -21.53 -2.13 11.86
N PRO A 22 -20.92 -2.75 10.82
CA PRO A 22 -20.04 -3.90 11.03
C PRO A 22 -18.79 -3.57 11.87
N LEU A 23 -18.20 -2.38 11.66
CA LEU A 23 -17.03 -1.91 12.42
C LEU A 23 -17.41 -1.65 13.89
N LEU A 24 -18.52 -0.96 14.12
CA LEU A 24 -19.04 -0.68 15.47
C LEU A 24 -19.39 -1.96 16.23
N ALA A 25 -19.94 -2.98 15.56
CA ALA A 25 -20.24 -4.27 16.16
C ALA A 25 -18.98 -5.01 16.68
N GLN A 26 -17.80 -4.68 16.13
CA GLN A 26 -16.50 -5.16 16.61
C GLN A 26 -15.88 -4.25 17.69
N GLY A 27 -16.56 -3.16 18.07
CA GLY A 27 -16.06 -2.15 19.01
C GLY A 27 -15.05 -1.18 18.40
N ILE A 28 -14.95 -1.09 17.07
CA ILE A 28 -14.08 -0.14 16.37
C ILE A 28 -14.74 1.23 16.36
N THR A 29 -14.04 2.26 16.83
CA THR A 29 -14.52 3.65 16.94
C THR A 29 -13.75 4.61 16.04
N THR A 30 -12.62 4.16 15.49
CA THR A 30 -11.76 4.93 14.58
C THR A 30 -11.14 3.97 13.58
N ILE A 31 -11.10 4.36 12.31
CA ILE A 31 -10.33 3.67 11.28
C ILE A 31 -9.26 4.59 10.69
N VAL A 32 -8.17 4.00 10.20
CA VAL A 32 -7.25 4.63 9.25
C VAL A 32 -7.53 4.03 7.86
N ALA A 33 -7.97 4.88 6.93
CA ALA A 33 -8.42 4.50 5.60
C ALA A 33 -7.43 4.91 4.51
N ASN A 34 -7.66 4.38 3.31
CA ASN A 34 -6.75 4.43 2.15
C ASN A 34 -5.38 3.76 2.40
N PRO A 35 -5.32 2.54 2.98
CA PRO A 35 -4.05 1.83 3.09
C PRO A 35 -3.56 1.35 1.70
N ASP A 36 -2.38 0.73 1.67
CA ASP A 36 -1.85 0.01 0.51
C ASP A 36 -1.66 0.87 -0.77
N GLY A 37 -1.51 2.18 -0.61
CA GLY A 37 -1.37 3.12 -1.72
C GLY A 37 -2.68 3.40 -2.47
N GLY A 38 -3.81 2.92 -1.97
CA GLY A 38 -5.13 3.08 -2.56
C GLY A 38 -5.82 4.41 -2.24
N GLY A 39 -7.11 4.49 -2.54
CA GLY A 39 -7.91 5.70 -2.36
C GLY A 39 -7.86 6.70 -3.51
N PRO A 40 -8.65 7.78 -3.44
CA PRO A 40 -8.60 8.89 -4.41
C PRO A 40 -7.42 9.83 -4.13
N VAL A 41 -6.99 10.57 -5.15
CA VAL A 41 -5.98 11.63 -5.00
C VAL A 41 -6.59 12.89 -4.37
N ASP A 42 -7.86 13.19 -4.65
CA ASP A 42 -8.56 14.32 -4.05
C ASP A 42 -9.19 13.94 -2.69
N LEU A 43 -8.40 14.06 -1.63
CA LEU A 43 -8.87 13.78 -0.27
C LEU A 43 -9.87 14.82 0.25
N GLY A 44 -9.88 16.04 -0.29
CA GLY A 44 -10.86 17.06 0.06
C GLY A 44 -12.27 16.63 -0.38
N GLN A 45 -12.39 16.14 -1.60
CA GLN A 45 -13.62 15.56 -2.11
C GLN A 45 -14.02 14.30 -1.34
N GLN A 46 -13.06 13.40 -1.06
CA GLN A 46 -13.34 12.19 -0.28
C GLN A 46 -13.89 12.51 1.10
N ARG A 47 -13.30 13.49 1.80
CA ARG A 47 -13.76 13.94 3.12
C ARG A 47 -15.20 14.46 3.06
N GLN A 48 -15.51 15.34 2.11
CA GLN A 48 -16.88 15.88 1.94
C GLN A 48 -17.90 14.76 1.67
N LEU A 49 -17.53 13.76 0.88
CA LEU A 49 -18.39 12.61 0.60
C LEU A 49 -18.63 11.75 1.84
N LEU A 50 -17.59 11.50 2.63
CA LEU A 50 -17.72 10.77 3.90
C LEU A 50 -18.60 11.51 4.90
N GLU A 51 -18.35 12.81 5.09
CA GLU A 51 -19.12 13.67 6.01
C GLU A 51 -20.60 13.75 5.62
N SER A 52 -20.91 13.90 4.32
CA SER A 52 -22.29 14.02 3.85
C SER A 52 -23.10 12.71 3.97
N ASN A 53 -22.43 11.55 4.04
CA ASN A 53 -23.08 10.25 4.25
C ASN A 53 -23.35 9.89 5.73
N GLY A 54 -22.99 10.77 6.66
CA GLY A 54 -23.22 10.57 8.10
C GLY A 54 -22.34 9.47 8.69
N LEU A 55 -21.11 9.82 9.06
CA LEU A 55 -20.14 8.91 9.67
C LEU A 55 -20.57 8.46 11.07
N GLY A 56 -20.60 7.14 11.30
CA GLY A 56 -20.83 6.54 12.62
C GLY A 56 -19.57 6.35 13.48
N LEU A 57 -18.38 6.62 12.91
CA LEU A 57 -17.08 6.47 13.56
C LEU A 57 -16.08 7.51 13.04
N ASN A 58 -14.93 7.65 13.69
CA ASN A 58 -13.87 8.54 13.23
C ASN A 58 -13.11 7.92 12.04
N VAL A 59 -12.73 8.73 11.07
CA VAL A 59 -11.96 8.30 9.89
C VAL A 59 -10.72 9.19 9.75
N ALA A 60 -9.54 8.57 9.85
CA ALA A 60 -8.28 9.19 9.45
C ALA A 60 -7.94 8.73 8.02
N LEU A 61 -7.56 9.67 7.14
CA LEU A 61 -7.24 9.36 5.74
C LEU A 61 -5.72 9.38 5.52
N LEU A 62 -5.23 8.46 4.69
CA LEU A 62 -3.90 8.51 4.10
C LEU A 62 -3.99 8.96 2.64
N ILE A 63 -2.93 9.60 2.13
CA ILE A 63 -2.75 9.79 0.69
C ILE A 63 -2.07 8.54 0.11
N GLY A 64 -2.62 7.97 -0.95
CA GLY A 64 -2.13 6.73 -1.53
C GLY A 64 -1.08 6.93 -2.63
N HIS A 65 0.11 6.37 -2.45
CA HIS A 65 1.19 6.42 -3.45
C HIS A 65 0.76 5.86 -4.81
N ALA A 66 0.10 4.71 -4.86
CA ALA A 66 -0.29 4.10 -6.12
C ALA A 66 -1.39 4.92 -6.85
N ALA A 67 -2.22 5.66 -6.12
CA ALA A 67 -3.16 6.62 -6.68
C ALA A 67 -2.44 7.82 -7.31
N VAL A 68 -1.52 8.45 -6.57
CA VAL A 68 -0.68 9.56 -7.05
C VAL A 68 0.14 9.16 -8.27
N ARG A 69 0.83 8.02 -8.19
CA ARG A 69 1.64 7.49 -9.30
C ARG A 69 0.81 7.22 -10.54
N ARG A 70 -0.40 6.67 -10.39
CA ARG A 70 -1.31 6.41 -11.51
C ARG A 70 -1.84 7.69 -12.15
N ASP A 71 -2.06 8.74 -11.38
CA ASP A 71 -2.53 10.03 -11.90
C ASP A 71 -1.48 10.67 -12.82
N VAL A 72 -0.19 10.52 -12.49
CA VAL A 72 0.91 11.15 -13.23
C VAL A 72 1.51 10.23 -14.31
N LEU A 73 1.77 8.95 -13.99
CA LEU A 73 2.47 8.00 -14.88
C LEU A 73 1.56 6.92 -15.47
N ALA A 74 0.27 6.92 -15.12
CA ALA A 74 -0.63 5.81 -15.43
C ALA A 74 -0.07 4.46 -14.95
N MET A 75 0.10 3.49 -15.85
CA MET A 75 0.62 2.15 -15.56
C MET A 75 2.02 1.93 -16.13
N ALA A 76 2.82 3.00 -16.24
CA ALA A 76 4.17 2.93 -16.78
C ALA A 76 5.15 2.30 -15.78
N ASP A 77 6.00 1.41 -16.29
CA ASP A 77 7.07 0.74 -15.55
C ASP A 77 8.41 1.46 -15.82
N ARG A 78 8.60 2.59 -15.15
CA ARG A 78 9.79 3.44 -15.22
C ARG A 78 9.83 4.41 -14.04
N THR A 79 11.00 4.93 -13.74
CA THR A 79 11.14 6.09 -12.84
C THR A 79 10.42 7.32 -13.43
N PRO A 80 9.77 8.15 -12.60
CA PRO A 80 9.27 9.45 -13.04
C PRO A 80 10.39 10.34 -13.56
N THR A 81 10.08 11.24 -14.50
CA THR A 81 10.97 12.36 -14.80
C THR A 81 11.01 13.34 -13.64
N GLU A 82 11.91 14.33 -13.68
CA GLU A 82 11.97 15.36 -12.65
C GLU A 82 10.65 16.13 -12.53
N GLU A 83 10.03 16.50 -13.66
CA GLU A 83 8.75 17.20 -13.68
C GLU A 83 7.60 16.35 -13.14
N GLU A 84 7.58 15.05 -13.47
CA GLU A 84 6.59 14.11 -12.95
C GLU A 84 6.76 13.87 -11.45
N MET A 85 8.01 13.82 -10.96
CA MET A 85 8.27 13.72 -9.51
C MET A 85 7.76 14.95 -8.78
N VAL A 86 8.02 16.15 -9.30
CA VAL A 86 7.51 17.41 -8.74
C VAL A 86 5.98 17.41 -8.71
N GLU A 87 5.32 16.92 -9.76
CA GLU A 87 3.87 16.81 -9.79
C GLU A 87 3.34 15.81 -8.77
N MET A 88 3.98 14.64 -8.62
CA MET A 88 3.62 13.67 -7.60
C MET A 88 3.78 14.25 -6.18
N GLN A 89 4.88 14.96 -5.91
CA GLN A 89 5.10 15.66 -4.64
C GLN A 89 4.03 16.72 -4.38
N ARG A 90 3.59 17.46 -5.41
CA ARG A 90 2.50 18.44 -5.32
C ARG A 90 1.18 17.77 -4.94
N LEU A 91 0.86 16.61 -5.53
CA LEU A 91 -0.34 15.85 -5.19
C LEU A 91 -0.30 15.31 -3.75
N VAL A 92 0.85 14.80 -3.30
CA VAL A 92 1.06 14.37 -1.91
C VAL A 92 0.88 15.56 -0.96
N ARG A 93 1.51 16.71 -1.24
CA ARG A 93 1.36 17.94 -0.45
C ARG A 93 -0.09 18.36 -0.33
N ARG A 94 -0.84 18.38 -1.44
CA ARG A 94 -2.29 18.66 -1.42
C ARG A 94 -3.07 17.69 -0.54
N GLY A 95 -2.72 16.40 -0.57
CA GLY A 95 -3.30 15.40 0.32
C GLY A 95 -3.05 15.71 1.79
N MET A 96 -1.82 16.07 2.15
CA MET A 96 -1.44 16.48 3.51
C MET A 96 -2.14 17.77 3.94
N GLU A 97 -2.20 18.79 3.08
CA GLU A 97 -2.94 20.05 3.31
C GLU A 97 -4.45 19.80 3.49
N ALA A 98 -4.99 18.75 2.86
CA ALA A 98 -6.36 18.30 3.06
C ALA A 98 -6.56 17.48 4.35
N GLY A 99 -5.53 17.32 5.18
CA GLY A 99 -5.61 16.65 6.48
C GLY A 99 -5.31 15.15 6.44
N ALA A 100 -4.55 14.67 5.45
CA ALA A 100 -4.03 13.30 5.51
C ALA A 100 -3.09 13.14 6.71
N TYR A 101 -3.15 11.97 7.35
CA TYR A 101 -2.27 11.61 8.46
C TYR A 101 -0.91 11.10 7.99
N GLY A 102 -0.75 10.83 6.70
CA GLY A 102 0.46 10.25 6.15
C GLY A 102 0.28 9.69 4.75
N LEU A 103 1.33 9.02 4.28
CA LEU A 103 1.39 8.33 2.99
C LEU A 103 1.25 6.82 3.18
N SER A 104 0.39 6.20 2.38
CA SER A 104 0.35 4.74 2.25
C SER A 104 0.99 4.31 0.92
N SER A 105 1.65 3.15 0.90
CA SER A 105 2.12 2.52 -0.33
C SER A 105 1.71 1.06 -0.42
N GLY A 106 1.63 0.57 -1.64
CA GLY A 106 1.37 -0.82 -1.97
C GLY A 106 2.38 -1.30 -2.97
N LEU A 107 3.62 -1.51 -2.53
CA LEU A 107 4.77 -1.80 -3.39
C LEU A 107 4.71 -3.22 -3.97
N PHE A 108 3.83 -4.08 -3.47
CA PHE A 108 3.48 -5.33 -4.13
C PHE A 108 2.59 -5.09 -5.37
N TYR A 109 1.73 -4.06 -5.39
CA TYR A 109 0.70 -3.85 -6.40
C TYR A 109 1.16 -2.93 -7.54
N ALA A 110 0.72 -3.19 -8.78
CA ALA A 110 0.92 -2.23 -9.87
C ALA A 110 -0.03 -1.03 -9.73
N PRO A 111 0.41 0.22 -9.99
CA PRO A 111 1.74 0.60 -10.47
C PRO A 111 2.77 0.87 -9.36
N GLY A 112 2.41 0.74 -8.08
CA GLY A 112 3.32 0.97 -6.95
C GLY A 112 4.57 0.10 -6.99
N SER A 113 4.47 -1.13 -7.49
CA SER A 113 5.58 -2.08 -7.65
C SER A 113 6.68 -1.62 -8.62
N TYR A 114 6.41 -0.62 -9.45
CA TYR A 114 7.37 -0.05 -10.39
C TYR A 114 8.19 1.10 -9.79
N ALA A 115 7.81 1.58 -8.59
CA ALA A 115 8.53 2.64 -7.91
C ALA A 115 9.83 2.13 -7.28
N THR A 116 10.84 2.98 -7.24
CA THR A 116 12.08 2.74 -6.49
C THR A 116 11.93 3.18 -5.04
N THR A 117 12.85 2.78 -4.16
CA THR A 117 12.88 3.27 -2.78
C THR A 117 13.05 4.78 -2.73
N GLU A 118 13.90 5.34 -3.60
CA GLU A 118 14.20 6.77 -3.69
C GLU A 118 12.97 7.60 -4.07
N GLU A 119 12.09 7.07 -4.91
CA GLU A 119 10.80 7.70 -5.20
C GLU A 119 9.95 7.82 -3.93
N ILE A 120 9.86 6.76 -3.12
CA ILE A 120 9.09 6.80 -1.88
C ILE A 120 9.77 7.71 -0.85
N VAL A 121 11.09 7.73 -0.78
CA VAL A 121 11.83 8.68 0.07
C VAL A 121 11.51 10.13 -0.34
N ALA A 122 11.53 10.44 -1.64
CA ALA A 122 11.25 11.78 -2.15
C ALA A 122 9.81 12.24 -1.90
N LEU A 123 8.84 11.33 -1.86
CA LEU A 123 7.46 11.65 -1.48
C LEU A 123 7.30 11.71 0.05
N GLY A 124 8.01 10.85 0.77
CA GLY A 124 8.05 10.82 2.22
C GLY A 124 8.61 12.11 2.82
N SER A 125 9.58 12.76 2.17
CA SER A 125 10.11 14.04 2.64
C SER A 125 9.04 15.13 2.68
N VAL A 126 8.11 15.15 1.71
CA VAL A 126 6.95 16.05 1.72
C VAL A 126 6.04 15.74 2.90
N VAL A 127 5.78 14.47 3.19
CA VAL A 127 4.94 14.03 4.32
C VAL A 127 5.55 14.43 5.67
N ALA A 128 6.88 14.35 5.79
CA ALA A 128 7.63 14.70 6.98
C ALA A 128 7.48 16.19 7.35
N GLU A 129 7.34 17.08 6.36
CA GLU A 129 7.06 18.52 6.60
C GLU A 129 5.76 18.75 7.39
N PHE A 130 4.82 17.79 7.35
CA PHE A 130 3.55 17.85 8.05
C PHE A 130 3.52 16.95 9.31
N GLY A 131 4.64 16.30 9.65
CA GLY A 131 4.71 15.34 10.76
C GLY A 131 3.87 14.07 10.52
N GLY A 132 3.63 13.72 9.26
CA GLY A 132 2.86 12.53 8.89
C GLY A 132 3.64 11.22 9.05
N LEU A 133 2.93 10.11 8.91
CA LEU A 133 3.51 8.76 8.96
C LEU A 133 3.62 8.11 7.57
N TYR A 134 4.37 7.02 7.48
CA TYR A 134 4.45 6.17 6.30
C TYR A 134 3.94 4.76 6.63
N THR A 135 2.99 4.25 5.85
CA THR A 135 2.55 2.84 5.92
C THR A 135 2.80 2.13 4.60
N SER A 136 3.13 0.84 4.65
CA SER A 136 3.37 0.08 3.43
C SER A 136 2.81 -1.33 3.50
N HIS A 137 1.99 -1.69 2.51
CA HIS A 137 2.01 -3.05 2.01
C HIS A 137 3.29 -3.23 1.22
N ILE A 138 4.24 -3.88 1.88
CA ILE A 138 5.63 -3.98 1.45
C ILE A 138 5.78 -4.70 0.11
N ARG A 139 6.93 -4.48 -0.54
CA ARG A 139 7.20 -4.95 -1.90
C ARG A 139 7.09 -6.46 -2.08
N ASP A 140 7.41 -7.22 -1.04
CA ASP A 140 7.38 -8.67 -1.05
C ASP A 140 7.06 -9.21 0.34
N GLU A 141 6.02 -10.04 0.45
CA GLU A 141 5.67 -10.76 1.68
C GLU A 141 6.09 -12.24 1.64
N SER A 142 6.68 -12.65 0.52
CA SER A 142 7.12 -14.02 0.20
C SER A 142 8.55 -13.93 -0.36
N ASN A 143 8.72 -14.35 -1.62
CA ASN A 143 9.98 -14.47 -2.35
C ASN A 143 9.77 -14.12 -3.84
N TYR A 144 8.77 -13.29 -4.15
CA TYR A 144 8.42 -12.89 -5.51
C TYR A 144 9.54 -12.12 -6.21
N THR A 145 10.22 -11.24 -5.47
CA THR A 145 11.25 -10.32 -5.96
C THR A 145 12.41 -10.21 -4.97
N VAL A 146 12.30 -9.34 -3.97
CA VAL A 146 13.37 -9.00 -3.00
C VAL A 146 13.32 -9.86 -1.74
N GLY A 147 12.20 -10.53 -1.49
CA GLY A 147 11.93 -11.30 -0.28
C GLY A 147 11.49 -10.47 0.92
N LEU A 148 10.78 -11.11 1.86
CA LEU A 148 10.18 -10.49 3.03
C LEU A 148 11.13 -9.57 3.82
N VAL A 149 12.32 -10.07 4.19
CA VAL A 149 13.23 -9.32 5.07
C VAL A 149 13.77 -8.06 4.39
N ALA A 150 14.07 -8.13 3.08
CA ALA A 150 14.51 -6.96 2.33
C ALA A 150 13.39 -5.93 2.18
N ALA A 151 12.15 -6.38 1.96
CA ALA A 151 10.99 -5.50 1.87
C ALA A 151 10.64 -4.83 3.22
N VAL A 152 10.88 -5.50 4.36
CA VAL A 152 10.79 -4.87 5.70
C VAL A 152 11.89 -3.83 5.89
N ASN A 153 13.13 -4.13 5.48
CA ASN A 153 14.24 -3.17 5.54
C ASN A 153 13.98 -1.92 4.68
N GLU A 154 13.29 -2.07 3.54
CA GLU A 154 12.89 -0.92 2.70
C GLU A 154 12.00 0.08 3.46
N VAL A 155 11.06 -0.40 4.29
CA VAL A 155 10.24 0.50 5.14
C VAL A 155 11.10 1.19 6.20
N ILE A 156 12.05 0.48 6.79
CA ILE A 156 12.97 1.03 7.78
C ILE A 156 13.83 2.14 7.14
N GLU A 157 14.37 1.89 5.96
CA GLU A 157 15.18 2.85 5.20
C GLU A 157 14.38 4.13 4.90
N ILE A 158 13.14 4.00 4.41
CA ILE A 158 12.27 5.13 4.10
C ILE A 158 11.92 5.94 5.36
N ALA A 159 11.64 5.26 6.47
CA ALA A 159 11.34 5.90 7.75
C ALA A 159 12.57 6.65 8.31
N GLU A 160 13.74 6.00 8.29
CA GLU A 160 15.01 6.55 8.76
C GLU A 160 15.46 7.76 7.91
N ALA A 161 15.35 7.67 6.58
CA ALA A 161 15.74 8.75 5.67
C ALA A 161 14.91 10.04 5.85
N ASN A 162 13.66 9.91 6.30
CA ASN A 162 12.74 11.04 6.46
C ASN A 162 12.48 11.42 7.93
N GLY A 163 13.03 10.68 8.90
CA GLY A 163 12.74 10.89 10.31
C GLY A 163 11.25 10.74 10.64
N MET A 164 10.56 9.79 9.98
CA MET A 164 9.11 9.58 10.13
C MET A 164 8.81 8.25 10.81
N LEU A 165 7.60 8.15 11.38
CA LEU A 165 7.06 6.88 11.83
C LEU A 165 6.73 5.98 10.62
N GLY A 166 7.32 4.78 10.57
CA GLY A 166 7.05 3.76 9.56
C GLY A 166 6.17 2.62 10.09
N ILE A 167 5.24 2.12 9.28
CA ILE A 167 4.39 0.97 9.60
C ILE A 167 4.47 -0.06 8.48
N VAL A 168 4.90 -1.27 8.83
CA VAL A 168 4.76 -2.46 7.99
C VAL A 168 3.33 -2.98 8.14
N SER A 169 2.49 -2.68 7.14
CA SER A 169 1.08 -3.07 7.15
C SER A 169 0.95 -4.59 7.12
N HIS A 170 0.00 -5.12 7.90
CA HIS A 170 -0.42 -6.53 7.96
C HIS A 170 0.73 -7.54 7.83
N MET A 171 1.85 -7.27 8.52
CA MET A 171 3.11 -7.99 8.35
C MET A 171 2.93 -9.50 8.49
N LYS A 172 3.41 -10.25 7.48
CA LYS A 172 3.29 -11.70 7.44
C LYS A 172 4.43 -12.35 6.67
N ALA A 173 4.68 -13.63 6.95
CA ALA A 173 5.52 -14.48 6.12
C ALA A 173 4.62 -15.38 5.26
N LEU A 174 4.37 -14.94 4.03
CA LEU A 174 3.40 -15.56 3.14
C LEU A 174 3.98 -16.82 2.49
N GLY A 175 3.29 -17.94 2.66
CA GLY A 175 3.58 -19.20 1.97
C GLY A 175 4.62 -20.11 2.64
N PRO A 176 4.57 -21.43 2.37
CA PRO A 176 5.40 -22.43 3.05
C PRO A 176 6.90 -22.19 2.98
N ASP A 177 7.39 -21.65 1.86
CA ASP A 177 8.82 -21.36 1.65
C ASP A 177 9.34 -20.26 2.59
N ASN A 178 8.45 -19.48 3.23
CA ASN A 178 8.80 -18.32 4.06
C ASN A 178 8.40 -18.49 5.53
N TRP A 179 7.67 -19.55 5.88
CA TRP A 179 7.25 -19.78 7.26
C TRP A 179 8.46 -19.84 8.21
N GLY A 180 8.34 -19.11 9.33
CA GLY A 180 9.44 -18.90 10.29
C GLY A 180 10.22 -17.59 10.08
N LEU A 181 10.13 -16.94 8.91
CA LEU A 181 10.80 -15.65 8.67
C LEU A 181 10.18 -14.48 9.45
N SER A 182 9.03 -14.67 10.11
CA SER A 182 8.44 -13.66 10.99
C SER A 182 9.41 -13.22 12.09
N VAL A 183 10.19 -14.15 12.66
CA VAL A 183 11.21 -13.84 13.68
C VAL A 183 12.29 -12.92 13.10
N ALA A 184 12.74 -13.18 11.87
CA ALA A 184 13.72 -12.33 11.21
C ALA A 184 13.16 -10.94 10.94
N ALA A 185 11.92 -10.85 10.43
CA ALA A 185 11.24 -9.59 10.17
C ALA A 185 11.04 -8.74 11.43
N THR A 186 10.52 -9.33 12.52
CA THR A 186 10.34 -8.59 13.80
C THR A 186 11.67 -8.16 14.41
N THR A 187 12.71 -9.00 14.28
CA THR A 187 14.06 -8.65 14.76
C THR A 187 14.59 -7.39 14.07
N ARG A 188 14.32 -7.20 12.77
CA ARG A 188 14.70 -5.98 12.05
C ARG A 188 14.01 -4.73 12.61
N LEU A 189 12.72 -4.81 12.91
CA LEU A 189 11.98 -3.72 13.54
C LEU A 189 12.54 -3.40 14.94
N ASP A 190 12.88 -4.42 15.73
CA ASP A 190 13.48 -4.24 17.06
C ASP A 190 14.87 -3.59 16.97
N GLU A 191 15.71 -4.01 16.02
CA GLU A 191 17.02 -3.43 15.76
C GLU A 191 16.93 -1.97 15.31
N ALA A 192 15.96 -1.64 14.48
CA ALA A 192 15.70 -0.27 14.01
C ALA A 192 15.25 0.64 15.16
N ARG A 193 14.30 0.18 15.97
CA ARG A 193 13.84 0.92 17.15
C ARG A 193 14.95 1.14 18.18
N ARG A 194 15.81 0.15 18.40
CA ARG A 194 16.98 0.28 19.32
C ARG A 194 17.97 1.37 18.91
N ARG A 195 18.06 1.71 17.62
CA ARG A 195 18.89 2.80 17.10
C ARG A 195 18.14 4.11 16.85
N GLY A 196 16.86 4.19 17.24
CA GLY A 196 16.07 5.43 17.21
C GLY A 196 15.13 5.60 16.01
N VAL A 197 14.99 4.60 15.13
CA VAL A 197 14.03 4.67 14.02
C VAL A 197 12.65 4.22 14.51
N GLU A 198 11.65 5.10 14.41
CA GLU A 198 10.27 4.79 14.80
C GLU A 198 9.58 3.89 13.77
N VAL A 199 9.67 2.58 13.94
CA VAL A 199 9.02 1.61 13.04
C VAL A 199 8.19 0.57 13.79
N TYR A 200 7.01 0.28 13.25
CA TYR A 200 6.02 -0.63 13.84
C TYR A 200 5.43 -1.54 12.75
N ALA A 201 4.56 -2.46 13.18
CA ALA A 201 3.77 -3.28 12.28
C ALA A 201 2.37 -3.49 12.86
N ASP A 202 1.39 -3.71 11.98
CA ASP A 202 0.06 -4.18 12.34
C ASP A 202 -0.20 -5.58 11.77
N GLN A 203 -1.26 -6.23 12.24
CA GLN A 203 -1.60 -7.60 11.86
C GLN A 203 -3.09 -7.89 12.11
N TYR A 204 -3.70 -8.78 11.32
CA TYR A 204 -5.05 -9.31 11.53
C TYR A 204 -5.03 -10.78 11.98
N PRO A 205 -5.84 -11.21 12.95
CA PRO A 205 -5.69 -12.51 13.62
C PRO A 205 -6.26 -13.70 12.80
N TYR A 206 -5.80 -13.86 11.56
CA TYR A 206 -6.18 -14.92 10.63
C TYR A 206 -4.96 -15.42 9.87
N GLU A 207 -4.95 -16.71 9.55
CA GLU A 207 -3.87 -17.36 8.77
C GLU A 207 -3.99 -17.11 7.26
N ALA A 208 -5.12 -16.55 6.80
CA ALA A 208 -5.41 -16.32 5.40
C ALA A 208 -5.44 -14.84 5.03
N SER A 209 -4.78 -14.50 3.92
CA SER A 209 -4.88 -13.17 3.28
C SER A 209 -6.07 -13.09 2.32
N SER A 210 -6.53 -11.87 2.01
CA SER A 210 -7.51 -11.60 0.96
C SER A 210 -7.08 -10.42 0.11
N THR A 211 -7.13 -10.57 -1.22
CA THR A 211 -6.86 -9.51 -2.21
C THR A 211 -7.45 -9.90 -3.57
N GLY A 212 -7.39 -9.00 -4.56
CA GLY A 212 -7.87 -9.27 -5.91
C GLY A 212 -7.03 -10.34 -6.64
N LEU A 213 -7.67 -11.18 -7.46
CA LEU A 213 -6.99 -12.26 -8.20
C LEU A 213 -5.86 -11.75 -9.10
N SER A 214 -6.10 -10.62 -9.80
CA SER A 214 -5.10 -9.95 -10.63
C SER A 214 -3.86 -9.56 -9.81
N ALA A 215 -4.09 -8.99 -8.63
CA ALA A 215 -3.03 -8.59 -7.73
C ALA A 215 -2.29 -9.79 -7.12
N ALA A 216 -2.98 -10.89 -6.82
CA ALA A 216 -2.36 -12.07 -6.23
C ALA A 216 -1.53 -12.89 -7.25
N LEU A 217 -2.01 -13.03 -8.49
CA LEU A 217 -1.48 -14.03 -9.41
C LEU A 217 -0.79 -13.46 -10.64
N LEU A 218 -1.20 -12.32 -11.19
CA LEU A 218 -0.60 -11.81 -12.42
C LEU A 218 0.82 -11.31 -12.16
N PRO A 219 1.80 -11.68 -12.99
CA PRO A 219 3.13 -11.09 -12.88
C PRO A 219 3.08 -9.60 -13.21
N ARG A 220 3.90 -8.79 -12.52
CA ARG A 220 3.83 -7.32 -12.62
C ARG A 220 4.05 -6.83 -14.06
N TRP A 221 5.01 -7.41 -14.81
CA TRP A 221 5.29 -7.03 -16.20
C TRP A 221 4.06 -7.17 -17.13
N ALA A 222 3.15 -8.10 -16.84
CA ALA A 222 1.96 -8.30 -17.65
C ALA A 222 0.92 -7.19 -17.46
N GLN A 223 1.00 -6.44 -16.36
CA GLN A 223 0.09 -5.35 -16.01
C GLN A 223 0.59 -3.97 -16.50
N VAL A 224 1.81 -3.88 -17.04
CA VAL A 224 2.39 -2.64 -17.56
C VAL A 224 1.55 -2.08 -18.71
N GLY A 225 1.20 -0.80 -18.65
CA GLY A 225 0.32 -0.16 -19.63
C GLY A 225 -1.17 -0.49 -19.45
N GLY A 226 -1.54 -1.17 -18.35
CA GLY A 226 -2.93 -1.28 -17.90
C GLY A 226 -3.75 -2.41 -18.56
N PRO A 227 -5.08 -2.41 -18.32
CA PRO A 227 -5.95 -3.54 -18.66
C PRO A 227 -5.96 -3.93 -20.13
N ASP A 228 -5.86 -2.96 -21.05
CA ASP A 228 -5.91 -3.25 -22.48
C ASP A 228 -4.62 -3.88 -22.99
N GLN A 229 -3.47 -3.48 -22.44
CA GLN A 229 -2.20 -4.15 -22.73
C GLN A 229 -2.15 -5.55 -22.12
N LEU A 230 -2.67 -5.73 -20.91
CA LEU A 230 -2.84 -7.05 -20.31
C LEU A 230 -3.71 -7.95 -21.20
N ARG A 231 -4.84 -7.45 -21.70
CA ARG A 231 -5.70 -8.20 -22.64
C ARG A 231 -4.96 -8.62 -23.89
N ARG A 232 -4.15 -7.74 -24.48
CA ARG A 232 -3.31 -8.07 -25.66
C ARG A 232 -2.30 -9.17 -25.35
N ARG A 233 -1.62 -9.11 -24.20
CA ARG A 233 -0.67 -10.16 -23.75
C ARG A 233 -1.35 -11.49 -23.44
N ILE A 234 -2.60 -11.48 -22.97
CA ILE A 234 -3.33 -12.74 -22.75
C ILE A 234 -3.85 -13.31 -24.09
N ALA A 235 -4.17 -12.46 -25.06
CA ALA A 235 -4.60 -12.90 -26.39
C ALA A 235 -3.46 -13.54 -27.19
N ASP A 236 -2.25 -12.97 -27.10
CA ASP A 236 -1.06 -13.53 -27.73
C ASP A 236 -0.63 -14.87 -27.10
N SER A 237 -0.28 -15.84 -27.95
CA SER A 237 -0.05 -17.23 -27.52
C SER A 237 1.21 -17.40 -26.68
N GLU A 238 2.29 -16.72 -27.05
CA GLU A 238 3.59 -16.84 -26.38
C GLU A 238 3.53 -16.18 -25.01
N THR A 239 3.05 -14.93 -24.96
CA THR A 239 2.92 -14.20 -23.72
C THR A 239 1.87 -14.80 -22.78
N ARG A 240 0.77 -15.37 -23.30
CA ARG A 240 -0.20 -16.13 -22.48
C ARG A 240 0.43 -17.32 -21.78
N ILE A 241 1.22 -18.14 -22.48
CA ILE A 241 1.90 -19.31 -21.89
C ILE A 241 2.78 -18.87 -20.73
N ARG A 242 3.55 -17.80 -20.92
CA ARG A 242 4.40 -17.21 -19.88
C ARG A 242 3.58 -16.71 -18.69
N VAL A 243 2.50 -15.95 -18.92
CA VAL A 243 1.62 -15.44 -17.86
C VAL A 243 1.02 -16.58 -17.05
N VAL A 244 0.48 -17.62 -17.71
CA VAL A 244 -0.13 -18.77 -17.01
C VAL A 244 0.89 -19.52 -16.16
N ARG A 245 2.12 -19.73 -16.67
CA ARG A 245 3.20 -20.34 -15.90
C ARG A 245 3.51 -19.52 -14.65
N GLU A 246 3.75 -18.23 -14.80
CA GLU A 246 4.08 -17.34 -13.67
C GLU A 246 2.90 -17.20 -12.69
N MET A 247 1.65 -17.25 -13.14
CA MET A 247 0.48 -17.32 -12.27
C MET A 247 0.45 -18.59 -11.43
N ARG A 248 0.84 -19.75 -11.98
CA ARG A 248 0.96 -21.01 -11.22
C ARG A 248 2.08 -20.95 -10.19
N ASP A 249 3.21 -20.36 -10.56
CA ASP A 249 4.32 -20.14 -9.63
C ASP A 249 3.88 -19.22 -8.48
N ASN A 250 3.17 -18.14 -8.81
CA ASN A 250 2.63 -17.21 -7.83
C ASN A 250 1.58 -17.86 -6.93
N LEU A 251 0.75 -18.75 -7.46
CA LEU A 251 -0.20 -19.55 -6.66
C LEU A 251 0.55 -20.45 -5.68
N ARG A 252 1.53 -21.23 -6.16
CA ARG A 252 2.37 -22.12 -5.32
C ARG A 252 3.04 -21.35 -4.19
N ARG A 253 3.55 -20.14 -4.46
CA ARG A 253 4.20 -19.30 -3.44
C ARG A 253 3.26 -18.92 -2.31
N ARG A 254 1.93 -18.86 -2.52
CA ARG A 254 0.98 -18.46 -1.48
C ARG A 254 0.59 -19.60 -0.55
N GLY A 255 0.82 -20.86 -0.93
CA GLY A 255 0.35 -22.06 -0.24
C GLY A 255 -0.92 -22.58 -0.89
#